data_AF-X0UBN4-F1
#
_entry.id   AF-X0UBN4-F1
#
_cell.length_a   1.000
_cell.length_b   1.000
_cell.length_c   1.000
_cell.angle_alpha   90.00
_cell.angle_beta   90.00
_cell.angle_gamma   90.00
#
_symmetry.space_group_name_H-M   'P 1'
#
loop_
_entity.id
_entity.type
_entity.pdbx_description
1 polymer ?
#
loop_
_entity_poly.entity_id
_entity_poly.type
_entity_poly.pdbx_seq_one_letter_code
_entity_poly.pdbx_strand_id
1 'polypeptide(L)' 'MEDLDARQAKVVELRFYGGLTVEEVAEALGVSKRTIESDWTMVRAWLRRELSGETTP' A
#
# COMPACT_ATOMS: atom_id res chain seq x y z
N MET A 1 10.74 8.86 -9.48
CA MET A 1 10.24 7.83 -8.53
C MET A 1 8.87 8.35 -8.09
N GLU A 2 7.88 8.33 -8.98
CA GLU A 2 6.56 8.96 -8.75
C GLU A 2 5.42 7.92 -8.88
N ASP A 3 5.59 6.91 -9.74
CA ASP A 3 4.60 5.83 -9.89
C ASP A 3 4.49 4.87 -8.69
N LEU A 4 5.60 4.69 -7.94
CA LEU A 4 5.65 3.76 -6.81
C LEU A 4 4.85 4.30 -5.61
N ASP A 5 5.01 5.58 -5.29
CA ASP A 5 4.23 6.26 -4.25
C ASP A 5 2.74 6.31 -4.58
N ALA A 6 2.40 6.61 -5.84
CA ALA A 6 1.00 6.63 -6.29
C ALA A 6 0.33 5.25 -6.16
N ARG A 7 1.04 4.17 -6.51
CA ARG A 7 0.52 2.80 -6.37
C ARG A 7 0.39 2.39 -4.91
N GLN A 8 1.36 2.71 -4.06
CA GLN A 8 1.31 2.43 -2.63
C GLN A 8 0.15 3.15 -1.94
N ALA A 9 -0.11 4.41 -2.30
CA ALA A 9 -1.27 5.16 -1.81
C ALA A 9 -2.60 4.47 -2.21
N LYS A 10 -2.70 4.01 -3.47
CA LYS A 10 -3.87 3.27 -3.96
C LYS A 10 -4.09 1.94 -3.22
N VAL A 11 -3.00 1.23 -2.91
CA VAL A 11 -3.05 -0.02 -2.13
C VAL A 11 -3.55 0.25 -0.71
N VAL A 12 -3.11 1.32 -0.06
CA VAL A 12 -3.65 1.75 1.25
C VAL A 12 -5.13 2.07 1.13
N GLU A 13 -5.52 2.86 0.13
CA GLU A 13 -6.89 3.30 -0.08
C GLU A 13 -7.85 2.11 -0.23
N LEU A 14 -7.53 1.19 -1.13
CA LEU A 14 -8.37 0.02 -1.42
C LEU A 14 -8.44 -0.96 -0.23
N ARG A 15 -7.38 -1.09 0.56
CA ARG A 15 -7.35 -2.04 1.69
C ARG A 15 -7.90 -1.49 2.99
N PHE A 16 -7.67 -0.21 3.27
CA PHE A 16 -8.19 0.42 4.50
C PHE A 16 -9.59 1.00 4.32
N TYR A 17 -9.89 1.62 3.17
CA TYR A 17 -11.22 2.21 2.93
C TYR A 17 -12.13 1.29 2.11
N GLY A 18 -11.56 0.49 1.19
CA GLY A 18 -12.35 -0.44 0.37
C GLY A 18 -12.58 -1.81 1.01
N GLY A 19 -11.77 -2.22 2.00
CA GLY A 19 -11.84 -3.56 2.59
C GLY A 19 -11.36 -4.70 1.67
N LEU A 20 -10.70 -4.37 0.55
CA LEU A 20 -10.22 -5.35 -0.42
C LEU A 20 -9.05 -6.19 0.13
N THR A 21 -9.00 -7.45 -0.28
CA THR A 21 -7.86 -8.35 -0.08
C THR A 21 -6.69 -8.01 -1.01
N VAL A 22 -5.51 -8.55 -0.72
CA VAL A 22 -4.30 -8.38 -1.57
C VAL A 22 -4.56 -8.84 -3.00
N GLU A 23 -5.37 -9.89 -3.17
CA GLU A 23 -5.69 -10.48 -4.47
C GLU A 23 -6.59 -9.56 -5.27
N GLU A 24 -7.67 -9.05 -4.66
CA GLU A 24 -8.57 -8.10 -5.32
C GLU A 24 -7.86 -6.79 -5.67
N VAL A 25 -6.92 -6.32 -4.83
CA VAL A 25 -6.09 -5.15 -5.16
C VAL A 25 -5.14 -5.42 -6.31
N ALA A 26 -4.55 -6.61 -6.38
CA ALA A 26 -3.68 -7.00 -7.48
C ALA A 26 -4.45 -7.03 -8.81
N GLU A 27 -5.66 -7.58 -8.80
CA GLU A 27 -6.56 -7.58 -9.96
C GLU A 27 -7.01 -6.16 -10.35
N ALA A 28 -7.43 -5.34 -9.37
CA ALA A 28 -7.88 -3.97 -9.61
C ALA A 28 -6.78 -3.06 -10.19
N LEU A 29 -5.52 -3.32 -9.82
CA LEU A 29 -4.36 -2.56 -10.29
C LEU A 29 -3.66 -3.22 -11.50
N GLY A 30 -4.10 -4.39 -11.93
CA GLY A 30 -3.51 -5.12 -13.07
C GLY A 30 -2.06 -5.54 -12.84
N VAL A 31 -1.66 -5.79 -11.59
CA VAL A 31 -0.29 -6.20 -11.23
C VAL A 31 -0.28 -7.57 -10.55
N SER A 32 0.90 -8.19 -10.45
CA SER A 32 1.04 -9.46 -9.75
C SER A 32 0.79 -9.32 -8.25
N LYS A 33 0.21 -10.35 -7.64
CA LYS A 33 0.08 -10.50 -6.17
C LYS A 33 1.41 -10.22 -5.46
N ARG A 34 2.53 -10.71 -6.00
CA ARG A 34 3.88 -10.51 -5.44
C ARG A 34 4.30 -9.04 -5.41
N THR A 35 3.86 -8.26 -6.40
CA THR A 35 4.09 -6.80 -6.43
C THR A 35 3.31 -6.11 -5.32
N ILE A 36 2.03 -6.46 -5.14
CA ILE A 36 1.21 -5.92 -4.04
C ILE A 36 1.75 -6.34 -2.68
N GLU A 37 2.27 -7.56 -2.51
CA GLU A 37 2.89 -8.00 -1.26
C GLU A 37 4.14 -7.19 -0.89
N SER A 38 4.99 -6.90 -1.88
CA SER A 38 6.16 -6.06 -1.69
C SER A 38 5.77 -4.62 -1.35
N ASP A 39 4.83 -4.04 -2.11
CA ASP A 39 4.31 -2.70 -1.84
C ASP A 39 3.63 -2.61 -0.48
N TRP A 40 2.88 -3.64 -0.10
CA TRP A 40 2.24 -3.71 1.22
C TRP A 40 3.23 -3.78 2.37
N THR A 41 4.37 -4.44 2.17
CA THR A 41 5.43 -4.50 3.18
C THR A 41 6.01 -3.11 3.43
N MET A 42 6.28 -2.34 2.37
CA MET A 42 6.72 -0.95 2.48
C MET A 42 5.65 -0.06 3.13
N VAL A 43 4.41 -0.16 2.66
CA VAL A 43 3.26 0.56 3.20
C VAL A 43 3.06 0.27 4.69
N ARG A 44 3.19 -0.99 5.13
CA ARG A 44 3.08 -1.33 6.56
C ARG A 44 4.21 -0.74 7.40
N ALA A 45 5.42 -0.68 6.87
CA ALA A 45 6.55 -0.06 7.56
C ALA A 45 6.32 1.46 7.69
N TRP A 46 5.89 2.12 6.63
CA TRP A 46 5.52 3.53 6.63
C TRP A 46 4.34 3.83 7.57
N LEU A 47 3.25 3.05 7.49
CA LEU A 47 2.09 3.19 8.37
C LEU A 47 2.45 3.01 9.84
N ARG A 48 3.32 2.04 10.17
CA ARG A 48 3.80 1.88 11.54
C ARG A 48 4.55 3.10 12.04
N ARG A 49 5.37 3.72 11.18
CA ARG A 49 6.11 4.95 11.51
C ARG A 49 5.17 6.13 11.73
N GLU A 50 4.20 6.32 10.83
CA GLU A 50 3.19 7.38 10.96
C GLU A 50 2.29 7.20 12.18
N LEU A 51 1.76 5.99 12.41
CA LEU A 51 0.90 5.70 13.56
C LEU A 51 1.65 5.73 14.89
N SER A 52 2.95 5.49 14.88
CA SER A 52 3.81 5.62 16.06
C SER A 52 4.10 7.08 16.42
N GLY A 53 3.63 8.06 15.65
CA GLY A 53 3.85 9.48 15.91
C GLY A 53 5.29 9.93 15.65
N GLU A 54 6.11 9.12 14.96
CA GLU A 54 7.37 9.59 14.38
C GLU A 54 7.08 10.38 13.10
N THR A 55 6.31 11.46 13.24
CA THR A 55 6.24 12.53 12.25
C THR A 55 7.64 13.12 12.16
N THR A 56 8.44 12.63 11.22
CA THR A 56 9.70 13.29 10.86
C THR A 56 9.44 14.16 9.63
N PRO A 57 9.64 15.48 9.73
CA PRO A 57 9.43 16.45 8.66
C PRO A 57 10.41 16.29 7.49
#